data_AF-A0A3D2SLZ6-F1
#
_entry.id   AF-A0A3D2SLZ6-F1
#
_cell.length_a   1.000
_cell.length_b   1.000
_cell.length_c   1.000
_cell.angle_alpha   90.00
_cell.angle_beta   90.00
_cell.angle_gamma   90.00
#
_symmetry.space_group_name_H-M   'P 1'
#
loop_
_entity.id
_entity.type
_entity.pdbx_description
1 polymer ?
#
loop_
_entity_poly.entity_id
_entity_poly.type
_entity_poly.pdbx_seq_one_letter_code
_entity_poly.pdbx_strand_id
1 'polypeptide(L)'
;YHQRILNDLKKSKTILDQKLGINTKAIFWPYGAVTRETEQLAKQAGLPLSFSLGDVSVHESSIQTYQRAIAMGNPVPEELHAQMLRFLEDIRRPSKNRRSLIAIDPTDFVSADGTLDDKKLGQMLEQLASLKTNAIIFKVVIDQNQDGKIDGAFFPTQLLPHHQDVLNRMIWQARTRIGQQAFVELPLDLETKQQIPLASLTEDLFKNNSSLDGLILNVQNHLDCALQTQSWNQQCQQNIQQIFKIKEQVKAKANGLINISTNFRTVLKVKPEISQFNGLKPLLEQGLMYSDLIYVELDPLHAPNTFKAFVKASQPLSSLEKQRLMVGFDISPQQTKDWTVYKKAYQQLKSLGIQKLGVEDYQLNQGQAIQKNLYVDLSLNDSALNYKDPYILDSKAEHK
;
A
#
# COMPACT_ATOMS: atom_id res chain seq x y z
N TYR A 1 -13.50 -22.86 9.85
CA TYR A 1 -12.13 -22.56 9.38
C TYR A 1 -11.05 -23.25 10.22
N HIS A 2 -10.82 -22.84 11.47
CA HIS A 2 -9.78 -23.39 12.37
C HIS A 2 -9.69 -24.93 12.38
N GLN A 3 -10.80 -25.63 12.61
CA GLN A 3 -10.82 -27.09 12.66
C GLN A 3 -10.33 -27.75 11.36
N ARG A 4 -10.67 -27.17 10.20
CA ARG A 4 -10.24 -27.66 8.89
C ARG A 4 -8.71 -27.61 8.79
N ILE A 5 -8.12 -26.46 9.13
CA ILE A 5 -6.66 -26.25 9.09
C ILE A 5 -5.96 -27.16 10.10
N LEU A 6 -6.45 -27.22 11.35
CA LEU A 6 -5.84 -28.07 12.38
C LEU A 6 -5.86 -29.55 12.00
N ASN A 7 -6.98 -30.04 11.46
CA ASN A 7 -7.10 -31.43 11.02
C ASN A 7 -6.15 -31.74 9.85
N ASP A 8 -6.01 -30.83 8.90
CA ASP A 8 -5.09 -30.98 7.76
C ASP A 8 -3.63 -31.05 8.21
N LEU A 9 -3.22 -30.14 9.11
CA LEU A 9 -1.87 -30.11 9.69
C LEU A 9 -1.56 -31.39 10.47
N LYS A 10 -2.49 -31.85 11.31
CA LYS A 10 -2.35 -33.11 12.07
C LYS A 10 -2.22 -34.31 11.13
N LYS A 11 -3.08 -34.40 10.12
CA LYS A 11 -3.04 -35.48 9.13
C LYS A 11 -1.71 -35.50 8.37
N SER A 12 -1.25 -34.34 7.90
CA SER A 12 0.03 -34.20 7.20
C SER A 12 1.20 -34.64 8.08
N LYS A 13 1.24 -34.21 9.34
CA LYS A 13 2.24 -34.65 10.31
C LYS A 13 2.22 -36.17 10.50
N THR A 14 1.05 -36.78 10.73
CA THR A 14 0.93 -38.24 10.92
C THR A 14 1.49 -39.00 9.73
N ILE A 15 1.20 -38.57 8.50
CA ILE A 15 1.72 -39.21 7.29
C ILE A 15 3.24 -39.07 7.20
N LEU A 16 3.78 -37.88 7.43
CA LEU A 16 5.23 -37.64 7.37
C LEU A 16 5.98 -38.44 8.42
N ASP A 17 5.49 -38.44 9.67
CA ASP A 17 6.10 -39.20 10.76
C ASP A 17 6.14 -40.70 10.43
N GLN A 18 5.06 -41.24 9.87
CA GLN A 18 4.99 -42.65 9.46
C GLN A 18 5.95 -42.98 8.31
N LYS A 19 6.05 -42.09 7.30
CA LYS A 19 6.85 -42.36 6.09
C LYS A 19 8.35 -42.12 6.27
N LEU A 20 8.71 -41.18 7.14
CA LEU A 20 10.10 -40.77 7.36
C LEU A 20 10.71 -41.42 8.61
N GLY A 21 9.89 -41.96 9.53
CA GLY A 21 10.38 -42.54 10.79
C GLY A 21 10.95 -41.50 11.76
N ILE A 22 10.58 -40.23 11.60
CA ILE A 22 11.03 -39.11 12.45
C ILE A 22 9.85 -38.38 13.06
N ASN A 23 10.11 -37.57 14.09
CA ASN A 23 9.11 -36.64 14.63
C ASN A 23 9.19 -35.30 13.88
N THR A 24 8.36 -35.12 12.87
CA THR A 24 8.30 -33.89 12.07
C THR A 24 7.95 -32.70 12.95
N LYS A 25 8.80 -31.66 12.95
CA LYS A 25 8.62 -30.43 13.75
C LYS A 25 8.44 -29.16 12.92
N ALA A 26 8.73 -29.23 11.62
CA ALA A 26 8.79 -28.06 10.76
C ALA A 26 7.63 -28.02 9.77
N ILE A 27 7.14 -26.81 9.52
CA ILE A 27 6.23 -26.49 8.43
C ILE A 27 6.85 -25.44 7.53
N PHE A 28 6.84 -25.72 6.22
CA PHE A 28 7.16 -24.75 5.19
C PHE A 28 5.86 -24.33 4.53
N TRP A 29 5.45 -23.08 4.74
CA TRP A 29 4.15 -22.62 4.30
C TRP A 29 4.06 -22.56 2.77
N PRO A 30 2.99 -23.09 2.16
CA PRO A 30 2.74 -22.91 0.74
C PRO A 30 2.80 -21.44 0.36
N TYR A 31 3.58 -21.13 -0.68
CA TYR A 31 3.83 -19.76 -1.16
C TYR A 31 4.44 -18.81 -0.13
N GLY A 32 4.90 -19.31 1.03
CA GLY A 32 5.36 -18.48 2.15
C GLY A 32 4.26 -17.68 2.85
N ALA A 33 2.98 -18.04 2.65
CA ALA A 33 1.85 -17.34 3.23
C ALA A 33 1.48 -17.93 4.60
N VAL A 34 1.59 -17.13 5.67
CA VAL A 34 1.28 -17.54 7.04
C VAL A 34 0.73 -16.38 7.84
N THR A 35 -0.35 -16.60 8.59
CA THR A 35 -0.86 -15.65 9.58
C THR A 35 -0.56 -16.14 10.99
N ARG A 36 -0.67 -15.25 11.98
CA ARG A 36 -0.50 -15.60 13.41
C ARG A 36 -1.44 -16.72 13.86
N GLU A 37 -2.69 -16.68 13.40
CA GLU A 37 -3.68 -17.72 13.66
C GLU A 37 -3.23 -19.09 13.11
N THR A 38 -2.76 -19.13 11.86
CA THR A 38 -2.31 -20.39 11.25
C THR A 38 -1.01 -20.93 11.86
N GLU A 39 -0.09 -20.05 12.26
CA GLU A 39 1.14 -20.43 12.99
C GLU A 39 0.79 -21.06 14.35
N GLN A 40 -0.18 -20.49 15.08
CA GLN A 40 -0.66 -21.06 16.35
C GLN A 40 -1.30 -22.44 16.15
N LEU A 41 -2.08 -22.63 15.09
CA LEU A 41 -2.66 -23.95 14.76
C LEU A 41 -1.57 -24.97 14.39
N ALA A 42 -0.52 -24.58 13.67
CA ALA A 42 0.64 -25.45 13.39
C ALA A 42 1.35 -25.88 14.67
N LYS A 43 1.54 -24.95 15.62
CA LYS A 43 2.09 -25.27 16.95
C LYS A 43 1.22 -26.27 17.71
N GLN A 44 -0.11 -26.10 17.70
CA GLN A 44 -1.06 -27.05 18.30
C GLN A 44 -1.03 -28.42 17.61
N ALA A 45 -0.75 -28.47 16.31
CA ALA A 45 -0.56 -29.70 15.55
C ALA A 45 0.80 -30.38 15.81
N GLY A 46 1.69 -29.79 16.62
CA GLY A 46 3.02 -30.33 16.91
C GLY A 46 4.10 -29.95 15.89
N LEU A 47 3.87 -28.90 15.09
CA LEU A 47 4.80 -28.32 14.11
C LEU A 47 5.27 -26.92 14.59
N PRO A 48 6.12 -26.82 15.62
CA PRO A 48 6.50 -25.54 16.22
C PRO A 48 7.51 -24.72 15.39
N LEU A 49 8.19 -25.31 14.40
CA LEU A 49 9.15 -24.60 13.56
C LEU A 49 8.46 -24.12 12.29
N SER A 50 8.20 -22.82 12.19
CA SER A 50 7.47 -22.21 11.08
C SER A 50 8.45 -21.55 10.10
N PHE A 51 8.32 -21.83 8.79
CA PHE A 51 9.16 -21.25 7.73
C PHE A 51 8.33 -20.63 6.62
N SER A 52 8.62 -19.39 6.25
CA SER A 52 7.90 -18.66 5.21
C SER A 52 8.83 -18.02 4.17
N LEU A 53 8.28 -17.21 3.27
CA LEU A 53 9.01 -16.44 2.23
C LEU A 53 8.65 -14.97 2.40
N GLY A 54 9.63 -14.09 2.56
CA GLY A 54 9.38 -12.65 2.64
C GLY A 54 10.41 -11.87 3.46
N ASP A 55 10.25 -10.55 3.43
CA ASP A 55 11.18 -9.58 3.98
C ASP A 55 10.62 -9.05 5.30
N VAL A 56 10.87 -9.75 6.41
CA VAL A 56 10.46 -9.25 7.72
C VAL A 56 11.52 -8.31 8.29
N SER A 57 11.06 -7.16 8.72
CA SER A 57 11.79 -6.26 9.63
C SER A 57 12.16 -7.01 10.91
N VAL A 58 13.44 -7.05 11.25
CA VAL A 58 14.05 -7.71 12.44
C VAL A 58 13.43 -7.27 13.78
N HIS A 59 12.51 -6.31 13.80
CA HIS A 59 12.04 -5.61 14.99
C HIS A 59 10.74 -6.12 15.64
N GLU A 60 10.05 -7.12 15.08
CA GLU A 60 8.96 -7.79 15.83
C GLU A 60 9.48 -9.06 16.50
N SER A 61 9.94 -8.91 17.74
CA SER A 61 10.41 -9.98 18.63
C SER A 61 9.37 -11.08 18.92
N SER A 62 8.13 -10.90 18.45
CA SER A 62 7.01 -11.83 18.55
C SER A 62 6.95 -12.87 17.43
N ILE A 63 7.69 -12.68 16.31
CA ILE A 63 7.61 -13.54 15.14
C ILE A 63 8.49 -14.78 15.33
N GLN A 64 7.86 -15.95 15.45
CA GLN A 64 8.54 -17.26 15.58
C GLN A 64 8.73 -17.95 14.22
N THR A 65 8.40 -17.26 13.12
CA THR A 65 8.52 -17.77 11.75
C THR A 65 9.86 -17.34 11.14
N TYR A 66 10.64 -18.34 10.71
CA TYR A 66 11.89 -18.15 9.99
C TYR A 66 11.61 -17.70 8.54
N GLN A 67 12.16 -16.55 8.16
CA GLN A 67 12.07 -16.03 6.80
C GLN A 67 13.11 -16.66 5.88
N ARG A 68 12.75 -16.88 4.62
CA ARG A 68 13.65 -17.40 3.60
C ARG A 68 13.62 -16.53 2.35
N ALA A 69 14.79 -16.32 1.77
CA ALA A 69 14.91 -15.77 0.42
C ALA A 69 14.45 -16.81 -0.60
N ILE A 70 13.86 -16.34 -1.71
CA ILE A 70 13.51 -17.17 -2.85
C ILE A 70 14.51 -16.92 -3.99
N ALA A 71 15.10 -17.98 -4.52
CA ALA A 71 15.88 -17.92 -5.75
C ALA A 71 14.91 -18.03 -6.94
N MET A 72 14.95 -17.04 -7.84
CA MET A 72 14.03 -16.97 -8.97
C MET A 72 14.78 -16.94 -10.30
N GLY A 73 14.17 -17.51 -11.34
CA GLY A 73 14.59 -17.35 -12.73
C GLY A 73 15.81 -18.16 -13.15
N ASN A 74 16.19 -19.19 -12.38
CA ASN A 74 17.43 -19.95 -12.60
C ASN A 74 18.67 -19.02 -12.71
N PRO A 75 18.96 -18.25 -11.65
CA PRO A 75 19.91 -17.15 -11.74
C PRO A 75 21.35 -17.65 -11.90
N VAL A 76 22.16 -16.91 -12.64
CA VAL A 76 23.63 -17.09 -12.62
C VAL A 76 24.19 -16.65 -11.26
N PRO A 77 25.42 -17.08 -10.87
CA PRO A 77 25.97 -16.75 -9.55
C PRO A 77 25.94 -15.27 -9.18
N GLU A 78 26.21 -14.38 -10.13
CA GLU A 78 26.16 -12.92 -9.94
C GLU A 78 24.74 -12.42 -9.66
N GLU A 79 23.75 -12.95 -10.39
CA GLU A 79 22.34 -12.63 -10.17
C GLU A 79 21.86 -13.15 -8.82
N LEU A 80 22.26 -14.36 -8.43
CA LEU A 80 21.95 -14.93 -7.12
C LEU A 80 22.57 -14.10 -5.99
N HIS A 81 23.84 -13.68 -6.15
CA HIS A 81 24.50 -12.79 -5.20
C HIS A 81 23.74 -11.45 -5.07
N ALA A 82 23.32 -10.87 -6.20
CA ALA A 82 22.52 -9.65 -6.20
C ALA A 82 21.13 -9.85 -5.56
N GLN A 83 20.47 -10.99 -5.79
CA GLN A 83 19.21 -11.35 -5.12
C GLN A 83 19.39 -11.45 -3.60
N MET A 84 20.47 -12.08 -3.13
CA MET A 84 20.79 -12.17 -1.70
C MET A 84 21.09 -10.80 -1.08
N LEU A 85 21.87 -9.95 -1.75
CA LEU A 85 22.16 -8.61 -1.26
C LEU A 85 20.89 -7.77 -1.14
N ARG A 86 20.00 -7.80 -2.15
CA ARG A 86 18.70 -7.11 -2.10
C ARG A 86 17.86 -7.58 -0.92
N PHE A 87 17.69 -8.88 -0.75
CA PHE A 87 16.97 -9.46 0.40
C PHE A 87 17.52 -8.95 1.74
N LEU A 88 18.85 -8.96 1.91
CA LEU A 88 19.49 -8.48 3.14
C LEU A 88 19.36 -6.96 3.32
N GLU A 89 19.39 -6.18 2.25
CA GLU A 89 19.20 -4.73 2.28
C GLU A 89 17.75 -4.34 2.58
N ASP A 90 16.77 -5.01 1.95
CA ASP A 90 15.34 -4.80 2.15
C ASP A 90 14.95 -5.06 3.61
N ILE A 91 15.48 -6.12 4.21
CA ILE A 91 15.33 -6.41 5.65
C ILE A 91 15.91 -5.28 6.52
N ARG A 92 17.08 -4.74 6.16
CA ARG A 92 17.79 -3.73 6.96
C ARG A 92 17.25 -2.31 6.77
N ARG A 93 16.71 -1.99 5.59
CA ARG A 93 16.35 -0.62 5.19
C ARG A 93 15.08 -0.60 4.33
N PRO A 94 13.94 -1.08 4.84
CA PRO A 94 12.72 -1.21 4.03
C PRO A 94 12.12 0.13 3.59
N SER A 95 12.56 1.25 4.19
CA SER A 95 12.19 2.61 3.77
C SER A 95 12.94 3.09 2.51
N LYS A 96 14.00 2.41 2.05
CA LYS A 96 14.76 2.81 0.85
C LYS A 96 14.06 2.54 -0.48
N ASN A 97 12.98 1.75 -0.48
CA ASN A 97 12.44 1.25 -1.73
C ASN A 97 11.72 2.36 -2.48
N ARG A 98 12.10 2.53 -3.76
CA ARG A 98 11.39 3.40 -4.70
C ARG A 98 9.97 2.88 -4.85
N ARG A 99 9.00 3.79 -4.83
CA ARG A 99 7.60 3.46 -5.06
C ARG A 99 7.03 4.35 -6.15
N SER A 100 6.41 3.70 -7.11
CA SER A 100 5.54 4.33 -8.08
C SER A 100 4.14 3.84 -7.79
N LEU A 101 3.29 4.77 -7.35
CA LEU A 101 2.02 4.51 -6.70
C LEU A 101 0.87 4.97 -7.57
N ILE A 102 -0.22 4.21 -7.57
CA ILE A 102 -1.49 4.63 -8.16
C ILE A 102 -2.60 4.42 -7.12
N ALA A 103 -3.28 5.49 -6.75
CA ALA A 103 -4.51 5.41 -5.95
C ALA A 103 -5.72 5.37 -6.87
N ILE A 104 -6.57 4.37 -6.67
CA ILE A 104 -7.74 4.12 -7.51
C ILE A 104 -9.00 3.97 -6.67
N ASP A 105 -10.08 4.54 -7.19
CA ASP A 105 -11.43 4.28 -6.72
C ASP A 105 -12.00 3.07 -7.49
N PRO A 106 -12.38 1.97 -6.81
CA PRO A 106 -12.93 0.79 -7.48
C PRO A 106 -14.23 1.04 -8.26
N THR A 107 -14.94 2.15 -8.05
CA THR A 107 -16.16 2.51 -8.81
C THR A 107 -15.98 2.55 -10.32
N ASP A 108 -14.76 2.75 -10.82
CA ASP A 108 -14.45 2.71 -12.24
C ASP A 108 -14.79 1.34 -12.87
N PHE A 109 -14.68 0.26 -12.10
CA PHE A 109 -14.80 -1.11 -12.55
C PHE A 109 -15.62 -2.00 -11.60
N VAL A 110 -16.28 -1.41 -10.61
CA VAL A 110 -17.29 -2.05 -9.76
C VAL A 110 -18.57 -1.24 -9.86
N SER A 111 -19.64 -1.86 -10.35
CA SER A 111 -20.93 -1.19 -10.49
C SER A 111 -21.62 -0.97 -9.15
N ALA A 112 -22.63 -0.10 -9.12
CA ALA A 112 -23.35 0.28 -7.90
C ALA A 112 -24.03 -0.91 -7.19
N ASP A 113 -24.46 -1.93 -7.94
CA ASP A 113 -25.01 -3.20 -7.42
C ASP A 113 -23.93 -4.15 -6.88
N GLY A 114 -22.66 -3.80 -7.05
CA GLY A 114 -21.49 -4.52 -6.57
C GLY A 114 -20.91 -5.58 -7.47
N THR A 115 -21.27 -5.55 -8.75
CA THR A 115 -20.68 -6.44 -9.74
C THR A 115 -19.32 -5.92 -10.20
N LEU A 116 -18.29 -6.77 -10.09
CA LEU A 116 -16.96 -6.49 -10.62
C LEU A 116 -16.91 -6.71 -12.13
N ASP A 117 -16.52 -5.68 -12.89
CA ASP A 117 -16.30 -5.76 -14.33
C ASP A 117 -14.87 -6.29 -14.63
N ASP A 118 -14.80 -7.57 -14.99
CA ASP A 118 -13.53 -8.25 -15.30
C ASP A 118 -12.79 -7.63 -16.49
N LYS A 119 -13.48 -7.03 -17.47
CA LYS A 119 -12.83 -6.40 -18.62
C LYS A 119 -12.11 -5.12 -18.19
N LYS A 120 -12.80 -4.29 -17.41
CA LYS A 120 -12.21 -3.05 -16.88
C LYS A 120 -11.12 -3.31 -15.85
N LEU A 121 -11.27 -4.33 -14.99
CA LEU A 121 -10.19 -4.77 -14.12
C LEU A 121 -8.98 -5.25 -14.94
N GLY A 122 -9.21 -6.03 -16.01
CA GLY A 122 -8.16 -6.43 -16.96
C GLY A 122 -7.44 -5.23 -17.58
N GLN A 123 -8.21 -4.24 -18.05
CA GLN A 123 -7.70 -2.98 -18.59
C GLN A 123 -6.82 -2.25 -17.56
N MET A 124 -7.30 -2.07 -16.33
CA MET A 124 -6.53 -1.46 -15.25
C MET A 124 -5.17 -2.16 -15.08
N LEU A 125 -5.18 -3.49 -15.00
CA LEU A 125 -3.96 -4.27 -14.80
C LEU A 125 -2.97 -4.08 -15.95
N GLU A 126 -3.44 -4.06 -17.20
CA GLU A 126 -2.59 -3.84 -18.37
C GLU A 126 -2.01 -2.43 -18.42
N GLN A 127 -2.81 -1.41 -18.11
CA GLN A 127 -2.36 -0.02 -18.03
C GLN A 127 -1.26 0.13 -16.98
N LEU A 128 -1.46 -0.41 -15.78
CA LEU A 128 -0.48 -0.31 -14.69
C LEU A 128 0.78 -1.15 -14.94
N ALA A 129 0.63 -2.36 -15.48
CA ALA A 129 1.76 -3.19 -15.89
C ALA A 129 2.64 -2.51 -16.94
N SER A 130 2.01 -1.77 -17.85
CA SER A 130 2.71 -1.04 -18.90
C SER A 130 3.33 0.25 -18.40
N LEU A 131 2.71 0.94 -17.43
CA LEU A 131 3.30 2.08 -16.72
C LEU A 131 4.48 1.66 -15.83
N LYS A 132 4.54 0.38 -15.43
CA LYS A 132 5.56 -0.21 -14.55
C LYS A 132 5.59 0.48 -13.19
N THR A 133 4.41 0.64 -12.60
CA THR A 133 4.26 0.97 -11.17
C THR A 133 4.50 -0.29 -10.31
N ASN A 134 4.71 -0.11 -9.01
CA ASN A 134 4.95 -1.23 -8.09
C ASN A 134 4.11 -1.17 -6.80
N ALA A 135 3.28 -0.14 -6.62
CA ALA A 135 2.28 -0.12 -5.58
C ALA A 135 0.95 0.46 -6.07
N ILE A 136 -0.14 -0.11 -5.57
CA ILE A 136 -1.51 0.31 -5.81
C ILE A 136 -2.21 0.60 -4.47
N ILE A 137 -3.01 1.64 -4.42
CA ILE A 137 -3.82 2.02 -3.26
C ILE A 137 -5.29 1.91 -3.69
N PHE A 138 -6.04 1.03 -3.05
CA PHE A 138 -7.49 0.96 -3.26
C PHE A 138 -8.21 1.82 -2.23
N LYS A 139 -9.09 2.72 -2.65
CA LYS A 139 -10.08 3.37 -1.77
C LYS A 139 -11.18 2.34 -1.49
N VAL A 140 -11.20 1.78 -0.28
CA VAL A 140 -11.99 0.57 -0.01
C VAL A 140 -13.39 0.83 0.54
N VAL A 141 -13.72 2.09 0.76
CA VAL A 141 -15.03 2.55 1.19
C VAL A 141 -15.52 3.64 0.25
N ILE A 142 -16.84 3.79 0.17
CA ILE A 142 -17.51 4.66 -0.80
C ILE A 142 -18.71 5.35 -0.15
N ASP A 143 -18.97 6.58 -0.58
CA ASP A 143 -20.23 7.27 -0.41
C ASP A 143 -21.09 7.01 -1.67
N GLN A 144 -22.01 6.04 -1.60
CA GLN A 144 -22.78 5.61 -2.77
C GLN A 144 -23.80 6.67 -3.23
N ASN A 145 -24.36 7.42 -2.29
CA ASN A 145 -25.45 8.36 -2.54
C ASN A 145 -24.96 9.82 -2.69
N GLN A 146 -23.66 10.07 -2.50
CA GLN A 146 -22.99 11.36 -2.58
C GLN A 146 -23.50 12.39 -1.55
N ASP A 147 -23.94 11.93 -0.37
CA ASP A 147 -24.44 12.79 0.71
C ASP A 147 -23.32 13.30 1.66
N GLY A 148 -22.08 12.91 1.39
CA GLY A 148 -20.89 13.21 2.19
C GLY A 148 -20.63 12.21 3.32
N LYS A 149 -21.41 11.13 3.42
CA LYS A 149 -21.20 10.04 4.38
C LYS A 149 -20.88 8.75 3.65
N ILE A 150 -19.88 8.06 4.17
CA ILE A 150 -19.53 6.72 3.72
C ILE A 150 -20.60 5.73 4.19
N ASP A 151 -21.25 5.07 3.25
CA ASP A 151 -22.27 4.05 3.47
C ASP A 151 -21.94 2.70 2.77
N GLY A 152 -20.85 2.66 2.01
CA GLY A 152 -20.43 1.50 1.23
C GLY A 152 -19.02 0.99 1.51
N ALA A 153 -18.81 -0.32 1.32
CA ALA A 153 -17.49 -0.97 1.37
C ALA A 153 -17.30 -2.01 0.24
N PHE A 154 -16.08 -2.13 -0.26
CA PHE A 154 -15.70 -3.14 -1.26
C PHE A 154 -15.24 -4.48 -0.64
N PHE A 155 -15.45 -4.65 0.66
CA PHE A 155 -15.15 -5.86 1.43
C PHE A 155 -16.31 -6.19 2.37
N PRO A 156 -16.49 -7.46 2.79
CA PRO A 156 -17.56 -7.83 3.71
C PRO A 156 -17.41 -7.18 5.09
N THR A 157 -18.46 -6.46 5.55
CA THR A 157 -18.53 -5.89 6.90
C THR A 157 -19.99 -5.71 7.32
N GLN A 158 -20.27 -5.77 8.62
CA GLN A 158 -21.61 -5.45 9.16
C GLN A 158 -21.73 -3.99 9.64
N LEU A 159 -20.63 -3.23 9.56
CA LEU A 159 -20.57 -1.85 10.04
C LEU A 159 -21.09 -0.83 9.03
N LEU A 160 -21.22 -1.23 7.76
CA LEU A 160 -21.71 -0.41 6.66
C LEU A 160 -22.88 -1.11 5.96
N PRO A 161 -23.95 -0.37 5.60
CA PRO A 161 -25.16 -0.95 5.03
C PRO A 161 -24.92 -1.59 3.67
N HIS A 162 -24.06 -1.01 2.84
CA HIS A 162 -23.72 -1.54 1.53
C HIS A 162 -22.32 -2.14 1.56
N HIS A 163 -22.18 -3.44 1.29
CA HIS A 163 -20.88 -4.08 1.27
C HIS A 163 -20.82 -5.20 0.24
N GLN A 164 -19.64 -5.41 -0.32
CA GLN A 164 -19.41 -6.31 -1.46
C GLN A 164 -18.15 -7.15 -1.21
N ASP A 165 -18.07 -8.36 -1.78
CA ASP A 165 -16.89 -9.22 -1.65
C ASP A 165 -16.04 -9.20 -2.93
N VAL A 166 -15.48 -8.04 -3.26
CA VAL A 166 -14.71 -7.84 -4.51
C VAL A 166 -13.25 -7.47 -4.27
N LEU A 167 -12.92 -6.88 -3.12
CA LEU A 167 -11.57 -6.41 -2.80
C LEU A 167 -10.51 -7.50 -2.83
N ASN A 168 -10.80 -8.69 -2.29
CA ASN A 168 -9.83 -9.79 -2.27
C ASN A 168 -9.38 -10.16 -3.69
N ARG A 169 -10.33 -10.22 -4.63
CA ARG A 169 -10.07 -10.52 -6.04
C ARG A 169 -9.22 -9.43 -6.70
N MET A 170 -9.53 -8.15 -6.45
CA MET A 170 -8.74 -7.02 -6.96
C MET A 170 -7.28 -7.10 -6.50
N ILE A 171 -7.08 -7.26 -5.18
CA ILE A 171 -5.76 -7.35 -4.57
C ILE A 171 -4.99 -8.54 -5.15
N TRP A 172 -5.63 -9.72 -5.21
CA TRP A 172 -4.98 -10.93 -5.69
C TRP A 172 -4.51 -10.79 -7.13
N GLN A 173 -5.35 -10.23 -8.02
CA GLN A 173 -4.95 -10.02 -9.42
C GLN A 173 -3.84 -8.98 -9.56
N ALA A 174 -3.91 -7.86 -8.83
CA ALA A 174 -2.85 -6.84 -8.84
C ALA A 174 -1.51 -7.43 -8.38
N ARG A 175 -1.51 -8.23 -7.31
CA ARG A 175 -0.29 -8.87 -6.79
C ARG A 175 0.27 -9.92 -7.74
N THR A 176 -0.57 -10.85 -8.19
CA THR A 176 -0.10 -12.05 -8.91
C THR A 176 0.15 -11.84 -10.39
N ARG A 177 -0.58 -10.94 -11.04
CA ARG A 177 -0.43 -10.71 -12.49
C ARG A 177 0.59 -9.62 -12.81
N ILE A 178 0.70 -8.60 -11.95
CA ILE A 178 1.48 -7.40 -12.25
C ILE A 178 2.41 -6.96 -11.10
N GLY A 179 2.54 -7.76 -10.04
CA GLY A 179 3.56 -7.58 -9.00
C GLY A 179 3.37 -6.36 -8.09
N GLN A 180 2.15 -5.83 -7.99
CA GLN A 180 1.89 -4.64 -7.18
C GLN A 180 1.92 -4.95 -5.69
N GLN A 181 2.47 -4.05 -4.90
CA GLN A 181 2.19 -3.97 -3.47
C GLN A 181 0.83 -3.29 -3.27
N ALA A 182 -0.08 -3.95 -2.57
CA ALA A 182 -1.45 -3.52 -2.39
C ALA A 182 -1.63 -2.83 -1.04
N PHE A 183 -2.02 -1.56 -1.09
CA PHE A 183 -2.43 -0.75 0.03
C PHE A 183 -3.93 -0.49 -0.03
N VAL A 184 -4.52 -0.21 1.12
CA VAL A 184 -5.93 0.20 1.24
C VAL A 184 -6.01 1.54 1.95
N GLU A 185 -6.91 2.40 1.51
CA GLU A 185 -7.17 3.69 2.13
C GLU A 185 -8.50 3.69 2.88
N LEU A 186 -8.46 4.11 4.15
CA LEU A 186 -9.63 4.39 4.98
C LEU A 186 -9.61 5.86 5.46
N PRO A 187 -10.73 6.59 5.36
CA PRO A 187 -10.83 7.94 5.89
C PRO A 187 -11.00 7.94 7.42
N LEU A 188 -10.30 8.86 8.10
CA LEU A 188 -10.39 9.09 9.54
C LEU A 188 -11.83 9.46 9.98
N ASP A 189 -12.54 10.15 9.10
CA ASP A 189 -13.89 10.66 9.34
C ASP A 189 -14.92 9.55 9.62
N LEU A 190 -14.64 8.29 9.23
CA LEU A 190 -15.43 7.13 9.65
C LEU A 190 -15.54 7.06 11.18
N GLU A 191 -14.43 7.24 11.90
CA GLU A 191 -14.43 7.18 13.36
C GLU A 191 -14.82 8.52 13.97
N THR A 192 -14.26 9.62 13.48
CA THR A 192 -14.41 10.93 14.14
C THR A 192 -15.76 11.61 13.87
N LYS A 193 -16.36 11.40 12.68
CA LYS A 193 -17.64 12.00 12.29
C LYS A 193 -18.78 11.00 12.28
N GLN A 194 -18.55 9.79 11.75
CA GLN A 194 -19.60 8.78 11.61
C GLN A 194 -19.68 7.78 12.77
N GLN A 195 -18.76 7.83 13.74
CA GLN A 195 -18.72 6.93 14.89
C GLN A 195 -18.63 5.44 14.52
N ILE A 196 -18.10 5.14 13.33
CA ILE A 196 -17.77 3.79 12.87
C ILE A 196 -16.37 3.45 13.39
N PRO A 197 -16.22 2.46 14.29
CA PRO A 197 -14.91 2.15 14.87
C PRO A 197 -13.93 1.62 13.83
N LEU A 198 -12.89 2.39 13.48
CA LEU A 198 -11.94 1.99 12.43
C LEU A 198 -11.19 0.70 12.81
N ALA A 199 -10.94 0.47 14.10
CA ALA A 199 -10.33 -0.76 14.59
C ALA A 199 -11.18 -2.01 14.24
N SER A 200 -12.51 -1.93 14.39
CA SER A 200 -13.42 -3.03 14.05
C SER A 200 -13.57 -3.18 12.54
N LEU A 201 -13.66 -2.06 11.81
CA LEU A 201 -13.72 -2.10 10.34
C LEU A 201 -12.43 -2.68 9.73
N THR A 202 -11.28 -2.38 10.34
CA THR A 202 -9.98 -2.96 9.97
C THR A 202 -9.96 -4.47 10.21
N GLU A 203 -10.59 -4.95 11.27
CA GLU A 203 -10.69 -6.40 11.53
C GLU A 203 -11.49 -7.09 10.42
N ASP A 204 -12.66 -6.56 10.05
CA ASP A 204 -13.46 -7.08 8.93
C ASP A 204 -12.67 -7.05 7.60
N LEU A 205 -11.98 -5.94 7.33
CA LEU A 205 -11.15 -5.76 6.15
C LEU A 205 -10.02 -6.80 6.07
N PHE A 206 -9.20 -6.94 7.11
CA PHE A 206 -8.01 -7.80 7.04
C PHE A 206 -8.30 -9.28 7.21
N LYS A 207 -9.42 -9.65 7.84
CA LYS A 207 -9.84 -11.06 8.02
C LYS A 207 -9.90 -11.83 6.70
N ASN A 208 -10.33 -11.17 5.63
CA ASN A 208 -10.43 -11.76 4.29
C ASN A 208 -9.35 -11.24 3.32
N ASN A 209 -8.48 -10.32 3.75
CA ASN A 209 -7.50 -9.64 2.88
C ASN A 209 -6.09 -9.65 3.49
N SER A 210 -5.64 -10.80 4.00
CA SER A 210 -4.34 -10.97 4.67
C SER A 210 -3.11 -10.72 3.79
N SER A 211 -3.28 -10.54 2.48
CA SER A 211 -2.21 -10.28 1.51
C SER A 211 -1.90 -8.80 1.29
N LEU A 212 -2.55 -7.90 2.01
CA LEU A 212 -2.30 -6.45 1.98
C LEU A 212 -0.93 -6.10 2.56
N ASP A 213 -0.23 -5.16 1.92
CA ASP A 213 1.09 -4.67 2.35
C ASP A 213 1.00 -3.41 3.21
N GLY A 214 -0.16 -2.75 3.27
CA GLY A 214 -0.33 -1.61 4.14
C GLY A 214 -1.74 -1.03 4.19
N LEU A 215 -1.94 -0.19 5.21
CA LEU A 215 -3.15 0.60 5.41
C LEU A 215 -2.77 2.08 5.46
N ILE A 216 -3.48 2.87 4.67
CA ILE A 216 -3.39 4.31 4.63
C ILE A 216 -4.60 4.87 5.39
N LEU A 217 -4.32 5.59 6.47
CA LEU A 217 -5.34 6.36 7.17
C LEU A 217 -5.33 7.78 6.60
N ASN A 218 -6.36 8.11 5.83
CA ASN A 218 -6.52 9.43 5.25
C ASN A 218 -7.13 10.39 6.29
N VAL A 219 -6.32 11.35 6.73
CA VAL A 219 -6.69 12.34 7.74
C VAL A 219 -6.94 13.71 7.13
N GLN A 220 -7.03 13.83 5.81
CA GLN A 220 -7.36 15.08 5.10
C GLN A 220 -6.49 16.26 5.61
N ASN A 221 -7.12 17.37 5.98
CA ASN A 221 -6.49 18.56 6.55
C ASN A 221 -6.39 18.53 8.09
N HIS A 222 -6.77 17.43 8.76
CA HIS A 222 -6.75 17.35 10.23
C HIS A 222 -5.34 17.52 10.83
N LEU A 223 -4.27 17.29 10.06
CA LEU A 223 -2.88 17.51 10.50
C LEU A 223 -2.28 18.86 10.07
N ASP A 224 -3.09 19.78 9.53
CA ASP A 224 -2.59 21.08 9.06
C ASP A 224 -1.92 21.89 10.17
N CYS A 225 -2.49 21.88 11.39
CA CYS A 225 -1.87 22.54 12.55
C CYS A 225 -0.46 21.99 12.83
N ALA A 226 -0.26 20.68 12.61
CA ALA A 226 1.00 20.00 12.88
C ALA A 226 2.05 20.31 11.79
N LEU A 227 1.58 20.47 10.54
CA LEU A 227 2.43 20.76 9.39
C LEU A 227 2.84 22.23 9.32
N GLN A 228 1.99 23.16 9.75
CA GLN A 228 2.24 24.60 9.64
C GLN A 228 3.35 25.11 10.57
N THR A 229 3.37 24.70 11.85
CA THR A 229 4.20 25.31 12.90
C THR A 229 5.26 24.36 13.45
N GLN A 230 6.41 24.91 13.87
CA GLN A 230 7.47 24.12 14.51
C GLN A 230 7.11 23.67 15.92
N SER A 231 6.31 24.47 16.63
CA SER A 231 5.78 24.15 17.96
C SER A 231 4.26 24.03 17.89
N TRP A 232 3.73 22.99 18.54
CA TRP A 232 2.30 22.71 18.56
C TRP A 232 1.68 23.24 19.85
N ASN A 233 0.60 24.00 19.73
CA ASN A 233 -0.20 24.39 20.88
C ASN A 233 -0.93 23.16 21.48
N GLN A 234 -1.50 23.32 22.67
CA GLN A 234 -2.16 22.22 23.38
C GLN A 234 -3.26 21.54 22.55
N GLN A 235 -4.07 22.33 21.82
CA GLN A 235 -5.13 21.80 20.97
C GLN A 235 -4.59 20.92 19.83
N CYS A 236 -3.54 21.39 19.16
CA CYS A 236 -2.91 20.66 18.08
C CYS A 236 -2.23 19.38 18.59
N GLN A 237 -1.56 19.44 19.76
CA GLN A 237 -0.98 18.26 20.40
C GLN A 237 -2.05 17.20 20.73
N GLN A 238 -3.20 17.61 21.28
CA GLN A 238 -4.30 16.69 21.57
C GLN A 238 -4.84 16.03 20.30
N ASN A 239 -5.01 16.81 19.23
CA ASN A 239 -5.48 16.29 17.95
C ASN A 239 -4.50 15.28 17.32
N ILE A 240 -3.19 15.59 17.33
CA ILE A 240 -2.14 14.66 16.90
C ILE A 240 -2.21 13.38 17.74
N GLN A 241 -2.26 13.49 19.07
CA GLN A 241 -2.33 12.32 19.95
C GLN A 241 -3.56 11.44 19.65
N GLN A 242 -4.72 12.05 19.38
CA GLN A 242 -5.93 11.32 19.01
C GLN A 242 -5.76 10.56 17.69
N ILE A 243 -5.28 11.22 16.63
CA ILE A 243 -5.05 10.59 15.32
C ILE A 243 -4.06 9.42 15.44
N PHE A 244 -2.98 9.62 16.19
CA PHE A 244 -1.95 8.60 16.38
C PHE A 244 -2.46 7.42 17.21
N LYS A 245 -3.31 7.66 18.21
CA LYS A 245 -3.98 6.60 18.96
C LYS A 245 -4.85 5.73 18.04
N ILE A 246 -5.67 6.35 17.18
CA ILE A 246 -6.50 5.64 16.21
C ILE A 246 -5.63 4.81 15.26
N LYS A 247 -4.57 5.43 14.71
CA LYS A 247 -3.61 4.75 13.84
C LYS A 247 -3.00 3.52 14.50
N GLU A 248 -2.56 3.62 15.76
CA GLU A 248 -1.98 2.49 16.49
C GLU A 248 -3.00 1.39 16.81
N GLN A 249 -4.26 1.75 17.07
CA GLN A 249 -5.34 0.76 17.25
C GLN A 249 -5.62 -0.01 15.96
N VAL A 250 -5.71 0.70 14.83
CA VAL A 250 -5.85 0.12 13.49
C VAL A 250 -4.65 -0.78 13.15
N LYS A 251 -3.43 -0.31 13.42
CA LYS A 251 -2.20 -1.09 13.23
C LYS A 251 -2.21 -2.38 14.03
N ALA A 252 -2.55 -2.31 15.31
CA ALA A 252 -2.59 -3.48 16.20
C ALA A 252 -3.60 -4.52 15.71
N LYS A 253 -4.76 -4.08 15.20
CA LYS A 253 -5.77 -4.96 14.59
C LYS A 253 -5.28 -5.62 13.31
N ALA A 254 -4.73 -4.84 12.37
CA ALA A 254 -4.20 -5.36 11.12
C ALA A 254 -3.06 -6.38 11.35
N ASN A 255 -2.10 -6.05 12.22
CA ASN A 255 -0.96 -6.92 12.54
C ASN A 255 -1.36 -8.32 13.04
N GLY A 256 -2.55 -8.46 13.64
CA GLY A 256 -3.06 -9.77 14.07
C GLY A 256 -3.53 -10.68 12.93
N LEU A 257 -3.82 -10.12 11.76
CA LEU A 257 -4.57 -10.76 10.67
C LEU A 257 -3.79 -10.88 9.36
N ILE A 258 -2.78 -10.03 9.17
CA ILE A 258 -1.91 -10.05 7.98
C ILE A 258 -1.06 -11.32 7.88
N ASN A 259 -0.56 -11.56 6.67
CA ASN A 259 0.53 -12.48 6.43
C ASN A 259 1.81 -11.97 7.13
N ILE A 260 2.35 -12.76 8.06
CA ILE A 260 3.57 -12.46 8.83
C ILE A 260 4.77 -12.19 7.93
N SER A 261 4.80 -12.80 6.74
CA SER A 261 5.89 -12.62 5.79
C SER A 261 5.82 -11.30 5.00
N THR A 262 4.78 -10.50 5.19
CA THR A 262 4.62 -9.20 4.55
C THR A 262 5.08 -8.10 5.48
N ASN A 263 5.74 -7.08 4.90
CA ASN A 263 6.24 -5.96 5.66
C ASN A 263 5.15 -4.88 5.78
N PHE A 264 4.14 -5.16 6.61
CA PHE A 264 2.98 -4.29 6.74
C PHE A 264 3.37 -2.87 7.15
N ARG A 265 2.72 -1.89 6.52
CA ARG A 265 2.96 -0.46 6.76
C ARG A 265 1.67 0.26 7.07
N THR A 266 1.70 1.06 8.13
CA THR A 266 0.69 2.11 8.34
C THR A 266 1.20 3.44 7.82
N VAL A 267 0.37 4.12 7.06
CA VAL A 267 0.68 5.40 6.43
C VAL A 267 -0.36 6.42 6.87
N LEU A 268 0.07 7.61 7.27
CA LEU A 268 -0.84 8.75 7.47
C LEU A 268 -0.88 9.57 6.18
N LYS A 269 -2.03 9.64 5.53
CA LYS A 269 -2.23 10.48 4.34
C LYS A 269 -2.86 11.81 4.72
N VAL A 270 -2.27 12.90 4.26
CA VAL A 270 -2.73 14.28 4.47
C VAL A 270 -3.04 14.92 3.12
N LYS A 271 -4.07 15.77 3.09
CA LYS A 271 -4.41 16.66 1.97
C LYS A 271 -4.35 18.10 2.50
N PRO A 272 -3.17 18.74 2.51
CA PRO A 272 -2.99 19.99 3.23
C PRO A 272 -3.63 21.18 2.53
N GLU A 273 -4.35 22.02 3.26
CA GLU A 273 -4.94 23.27 2.77
C GLU A 273 -4.13 24.49 3.21
N ILE A 274 -2.80 24.34 3.20
CA ILE A 274 -1.85 25.26 3.83
C ILE A 274 -0.76 25.68 2.84
N SER A 275 -0.12 26.82 3.08
CA SER A 275 1.04 27.27 2.29
C SER A 275 2.33 27.37 3.11
N GLN A 276 2.38 26.68 4.25
CA GLN A 276 3.54 26.64 5.16
C GLN A 276 3.70 25.23 5.71
N PHE A 277 4.94 24.73 5.74
CA PHE A 277 5.28 23.36 6.18
C PHE A 277 6.39 23.35 7.24
N ASN A 278 6.44 24.36 8.12
CA ASN A 278 7.55 24.47 9.09
C ASN A 278 7.54 23.33 10.13
N GLY A 279 6.39 22.69 10.33
CA GLY A 279 6.21 21.54 11.22
C GLY A 279 6.42 20.17 10.57
N LEU A 280 6.73 20.09 9.27
CA LEU A 280 6.96 18.83 8.57
C LEU A 280 8.09 18.00 9.22
N LYS A 281 9.21 18.65 9.53
CA LYS A 281 10.34 17.99 10.19
C LYS A 281 9.98 17.51 11.62
N PRO A 282 9.47 18.38 12.52
CA PRO A 282 8.97 17.94 13.83
C PRO A 282 7.99 16.76 13.75
N LEU A 283 7.06 16.76 12.79
CA LEU A 283 6.09 15.67 12.63
C LEU A 283 6.78 14.35 12.26
N LEU A 284 7.79 14.39 11.39
CA LEU A 284 8.60 13.22 11.04
C LEU A 284 9.43 12.73 12.23
N GLU A 285 10.06 13.63 13.00
CA GLU A 285 10.96 13.26 14.10
C GLU A 285 10.22 12.80 15.35
N GLN A 286 9.08 13.41 15.68
CA GLN A 286 8.41 13.24 16.98
C GLN A 286 7.08 12.48 16.88
N GLY A 287 6.39 12.58 15.74
CA GLY A 287 5.08 11.96 15.60
C GLY A 287 5.18 10.46 15.34
N LEU A 288 6.06 10.04 14.44
CA LEU A 288 5.99 8.74 13.79
C LEU A 288 6.93 7.69 14.39
N MET A 289 6.44 6.45 14.55
CA MET A 289 7.27 5.29 14.86
C MET A 289 8.23 4.98 13.68
N TYR A 290 9.33 4.27 13.94
CA TYR A 290 10.43 4.05 12.98
C TYR A 290 10.00 3.56 11.59
N SER A 291 8.92 2.78 11.47
CA SER A 291 8.41 2.23 10.22
C SER A 291 7.25 3.00 9.57
N ASP A 292 6.73 4.06 10.19
CA ASP A 292 5.59 4.80 9.66
C ASP A 292 6.01 5.79 8.57
N LEU A 293 5.10 5.99 7.61
CA LEU A 293 5.24 6.90 6.48
C LEU A 293 4.19 8.01 6.55
N ILE A 294 4.52 9.18 6.01
CA ILE A 294 3.55 10.25 5.72
C ILE A 294 3.36 10.30 4.22
N TYR A 295 2.10 10.28 3.80
CA TYR A 295 1.70 10.50 2.42
C TYR A 295 1.09 11.89 2.26
N VAL A 296 1.70 12.74 1.42
CA VAL A 296 1.20 14.08 1.17
C VAL A 296 0.56 14.12 -0.22
N GLU A 297 -0.75 14.33 -0.25
CA GLU A 297 -1.49 14.62 -1.46
C GLU A 297 -1.35 16.12 -1.79
N LEU A 298 -0.92 16.43 -3.01
CA LEU A 298 -0.64 17.79 -3.47
C LEU A 298 -1.23 18.03 -4.86
N ASP A 299 -1.54 19.28 -5.18
CA ASP A 299 -1.91 19.69 -6.53
C ASP A 299 -1.01 20.86 -6.99
N PRO A 300 0.06 20.60 -7.76
CA PRO A 300 0.94 21.65 -8.25
C PRO A 300 0.29 22.56 -9.30
N LEU A 301 -0.83 22.15 -9.93
CA LEU A 301 -1.55 22.93 -10.92
C LEU A 301 -2.49 23.93 -10.25
N HIS A 302 -3.33 23.46 -9.33
CA HIS A 302 -4.36 24.28 -8.67
C HIS A 302 -3.90 24.91 -7.35
N ALA A 303 -2.93 24.30 -6.65
CA ALA A 303 -2.37 24.80 -5.39
C ALA A 303 -0.83 24.96 -5.44
N PRO A 304 -0.28 25.75 -6.38
CA PRO A 304 1.16 25.86 -6.59
C PRO A 304 1.93 26.42 -5.37
N ASN A 305 1.27 27.21 -4.53
CA ASN A 305 1.89 27.76 -3.31
C ASN A 305 2.11 26.68 -2.25
N THR A 306 1.13 25.78 -2.06
CA THR A 306 1.24 24.61 -1.19
C THR A 306 2.37 23.70 -1.66
N PHE A 307 2.43 23.39 -2.96
CA PHE A 307 3.51 22.58 -3.53
C PHE A 307 4.89 23.22 -3.33
N LYS A 308 5.05 24.52 -3.64
CA LYS A 308 6.32 25.23 -3.44
C LYS A 308 6.75 25.27 -1.97
N ALA A 309 5.81 25.45 -1.05
CA ALA A 309 6.07 25.43 0.38
C ALA A 309 6.53 24.05 0.86
N PHE A 310 5.88 22.98 0.39
CA PHE A 310 6.28 21.60 0.67
C PHE A 310 7.69 21.29 0.16
N VAL A 311 8.00 21.68 -1.08
CA VAL A 311 9.35 21.53 -1.67
C VAL A 311 10.39 22.25 -0.81
N LYS A 312 10.14 23.52 -0.44
CA LYS A 312 11.05 24.30 0.41
C LYS A 312 11.28 23.63 1.77
N ALA A 313 10.22 23.14 2.41
CA ALA A 313 10.32 22.45 3.70
C ALA A 313 11.01 21.07 3.60
N SER A 314 11.00 20.46 2.42
CA SER A 314 11.65 19.16 2.16
C SER A 314 13.16 19.25 1.88
N GLN A 315 13.66 20.43 1.50
CA GLN A 315 15.09 20.66 1.24
C GLN A 315 16.01 20.31 2.44
N PRO A 316 15.76 20.81 3.66
CA PRO A 316 16.63 20.55 4.81
C PRO A 316 16.49 19.14 5.42
N LEU A 317 15.55 18.33 4.93
CA LEU A 317 15.36 16.96 5.42
C LEU A 317 16.54 16.07 5.05
N SER A 318 16.96 15.24 5.99
CA SER A 318 17.93 14.17 5.80
C SER A 318 17.42 13.11 4.82
N SER A 319 18.34 12.26 4.34
CA SER A 319 17.99 11.14 3.48
C SER A 319 17.01 10.16 4.13
N LEU A 320 17.10 9.98 5.46
CA LEU A 320 16.20 9.08 6.20
C LEU A 320 14.80 9.69 6.33
N GLU A 321 14.70 10.98 6.62
CA GLU A 321 13.41 11.69 6.70
C GLU A 321 12.70 11.70 5.34
N LYS A 322 13.42 11.98 4.26
CA LYS A 322 12.88 11.93 2.89
C LYS A 322 12.38 10.55 2.49
N GLN A 323 13.02 9.48 2.98
CA GLN A 323 12.56 8.12 2.74
C GLN A 323 11.23 7.80 3.43
N ARG A 324 10.80 8.59 4.42
CA ARG A 324 9.51 8.43 5.11
C ARG A 324 8.37 9.19 4.43
N LEU A 325 8.68 9.98 3.40
CA LEU A 325 7.69 10.72 2.63
C LEU A 325 7.25 9.93 1.40
N MET A 326 5.94 9.90 1.21
CA MET A 326 5.24 9.60 -0.03
C MET A 326 4.60 10.90 -0.53
N VAL A 327 4.54 11.10 -1.85
CA VAL A 327 3.89 12.27 -2.45
C VAL A 327 3.03 11.84 -3.63
N GLY A 328 1.75 12.18 -3.59
CA GLY A 328 0.76 11.85 -4.60
C GLY A 328 0.24 13.14 -5.21
N PHE A 329 0.02 13.15 -6.52
CA PHE A 329 -0.60 14.29 -7.18
C PHE A 329 -2.03 14.01 -7.57
N ASP A 330 -2.92 14.94 -7.23
CA ASP A 330 -4.26 15.04 -7.79
C ASP A 330 -4.13 15.61 -9.22
N ILE A 331 -4.33 14.76 -10.23
CA ILE A 331 -4.02 15.07 -11.64
C ILE A 331 -5.31 15.41 -12.38
N SER A 332 -5.46 16.68 -12.74
CA SER A 332 -6.64 17.21 -13.42
C SER A 332 -6.30 18.22 -14.54
N PRO A 333 -5.45 17.85 -15.52
CA PRO A 333 -5.04 18.73 -16.61
C PRO A 333 -6.20 19.07 -17.55
N GLN A 334 -6.37 20.35 -17.88
CA GLN A 334 -7.40 20.84 -18.80
C GLN A 334 -6.86 21.02 -20.23
N GLN A 335 -5.55 21.12 -20.38
CA GLN A 335 -4.87 21.43 -21.65
C GLN A 335 -3.47 20.79 -21.69
N THR A 336 -2.91 20.63 -22.88
CA THR A 336 -1.61 19.95 -23.07
C THR A 336 -0.47 20.57 -22.25
N LYS A 337 -0.48 21.89 -22.05
CA LYS A 337 0.57 22.58 -21.27
C LYS A 337 0.54 22.25 -19.78
N ASP A 338 -0.60 21.85 -19.22
CA ASP A 338 -0.74 21.53 -17.79
C ASP A 338 0.09 20.31 -17.40
N TRP A 339 0.23 19.33 -18.31
CA TRP A 339 1.14 18.19 -18.12
C TRP A 339 2.58 18.61 -17.84
N THR A 340 3.01 19.77 -18.36
CA THR A 340 4.36 20.29 -18.10
C THR A 340 4.54 20.71 -16.64
N VAL A 341 3.47 21.14 -15.97
CA VAL A 341 3.49 21.48 -14.54
C VAL A 341 3.73 20.23 -13.71
N TYR A 342 2.96 19.17 -13.94
CA TYR A 342 3.12 17.89 -13.24
C TYR A 342 4.49 17.24 -13.49
N LYS A 343 4.97 17.21 -14.74
CA LYS A 343 6.33 16.73 -15.10
C LYS A 343 7.41 17.44 -14.28
N LYS A 344 7.40 18.78 -14.28
CA LYS A 344 8.36 19.58 -13.53
C LYS A 344 8.26 19.33 -12.03
N ALA A 345 7.04 19.18 -11.50
CA ALA A 345 6.81 18.88 -10.10
C ALA A 345 7.41 17.52 -9.69
N TYR A 346 7.18 16.45 -10.46
CA TYR A 346 7.81 15.15 -10.20
C TYR A 346 9.34 15.21 -10.28
N GLN A 347 9.89 15.88 -11.30
CA GLN A 347 11.34 16.04 -11.45
C GLN A 347 11.96 16.79 -10.26
N GLN A 348 11.28 17.82 -9.77
CA GLN A 348 11.71 18.57 -8.59
C GLN A 348 11.71 17.67 -7.34
N LEU A 349 10.66 16.88 -7.10
CA LEU A 349 10.62 15.94 -5.97
C LEU A 349 11.72 14.87 -6.07
N LYS A 350 11.96 14.33 -7.27
CA LYS A 350 13.06 13.37 -7.52
C LYS A 350 14.42 13.99 -7.23
N SER A 351 14.66 15.23 -7.63
CA SER A 351 15.94 15.94 -7.36
C SER A 351 16.18 16.18 -5.86
N LEU A 352 15.10 16.25 -5.06
CA LEU A 352 15.21 16.35 -3.60
C LEU A 352 15.55 15.01 -2.95
N GLY A 353 15.44 13.90 -3.68
CA GLY A 353 15.62 12.54 -3.17
C GLY A 353 14.32 11.90 -2.65
N ILE A 354 13.15 12.47 -2.96
CA ILE A 354 11.86 11.85 -2.66
C ILE A 354 11.58 10.79 -3.74
N GLN A 355 11.40 9.55 -3.32
CA GLN A 355 11.39 8.38 -4.20
C GLN A 355 10.08 7.56 -4.16
N LYS A 356 9.08 8.03 -3.43
CA LYS A 356 7.76 7.39 -3.35
C LYS A 356 6.74 8.37 -3.92
N LEU A 357 6.49 8.25 -5.21
CA LEU A 357 5.72 9.20 -6.00
C LEU A 357 4.50 8.50 -6.58
N GLY A 358 3.37 9.19 -6.65
CA GLY A 358 2.14 8.59 -7.13
C GLY A 358 1.18 9.54 -7.81
N VAL A 359 0.12 8.94 -8.34
CA VAL A 359 -1.08 9.62 -8.87
C VAL A 359 -2.23 9.31 -7.95
N GLU A 360 -2.92 10.35 -7.50
CA GLU A 360 -4.19 10.27 -6.80
C GLU A 360 -5.35 10.24 -7.79
N ASP A 361 -6.46 9.64 -7.37
CA ASP A 361 -7.72 9.63 -8.13
C ASP A 361 -7.56 9.17 -9.59
N TYR A 362 -6.76 8.12 -9.79
CA TYR A 362 -6.55 7.53 -11.10
C TYR A 362 -7.86 6.98 -11.65
N GLN A 363 -8.22 7.44 -12.85
CA GLN A 363 -9.36 6.93 -13.59
C GLN A 363 -8.91 6.15 -14.83
N LEU A 364 -9.59 5.05 -15.16
CA LEU A 364 -9.24 4.17 -16.29
C LEU A 364 -9.20 4.90 -17.64
N ASN A 365 -10.09 5.87 -17.83
CA ASN A 365 -10.14 6.69 -19.04
C ASN A 365 -8.93 7.66 -19.16
N GLN A 366 -8.26 7.99 -18.06
CA GLN A 366 -7.08 8.84 -18.05
C GLN A 366 -5.79 8.06 -18.33
N GLY A 367 -5.84 6.73 -18.31
CA GLY A 367 -4.66 5.88 -18.39
C GLY A 367 -3.77 6.18 -19.60
N GLN A 368 -4.34 6.49 -20.76
CA GLN A 368 -3.57 6.82 -21.96
C GLN A 368 -2.84 8.15 -21.82
N ALA A 369 -3.53 9.15 -21.28
CA ALA A 369 -2.96 10.47 -21.08
C ALA A 369 -1.83 10.43 -20.04
N ILE A 370 -2.00 9.66 -18.96
CA ILE A 370 -0.97 9.45 -17.93
C ILE A 370 0.23 8.69 -18.52
N GLN A 371 0.02 7.60 -19.27
CA GLN A 371 1.12 6.87 -19.93
C GLN A 371 1.90 7.79 -20.87
N LYS A 372 1.22 8.51 -21.76
CA LYS A 372 1.86 9.40 -22.74
C LYS A 372 2.66 10.52 -22.09
N ASN A 373 2.15 11.09 -21.01
CA ASN A 373 2.72 12.30 -20.43
C ASN A 373 3.64 12.01 -19.24
N LEU A 374 3.40 11.00 -18.43
CA LEU A 374 4.08 10.82 -17.13
C LEU A 374 4.85 9.50 -17.03
N TYR A 375 4.94 8.70 -18.10
CA TYR A 375 5.70 7.45 -18.05
C TYR A 375 7.14 7.64 -17.56
N VAL A 376 7.88 8.61 -18.09
CA VAL A 376 9.27 8.88 -17.65
C VAL A 376 9.35 9.29 -16.17
N ASP A 377 8.31 9.96 -15.68
CA ASP A 377 8.27 10.49 -14.33
C ASP A 377 7.79 9.46 -13.29
N LEU A 378 6.97 8.50 -13.68
CA LEU A 378 6.38 7.51 -12.77
C LEU A 378 6.96 6.12 -12.94
N SER A 379 7.40 5.74 -14.14
CA SER A 379 7.82 4.37 -14.41
C SER A 379 9.04 3.95 -13.60
N LEU A 380 9.01 2.73 -13.07
CA LEU A 380 10.16 2.06 -12.47
C LEU A 380 10.87 1.15 -13.48
N ASN A 381 10.63 1.36 -14.77
CA ASN A 381 11.32 0.61 -15.80
C ASN A 381 12.80 1.04 -15.88
N ASP A 382 13.70 0.09 -15.63
CA ASP A 382 15.14 0.33 -15.66
C ASP A 382 15.74 0.33 -17.08
N SER A 383 14.95 0.00 -18.11
CA SER A 383 15.42 -0.05 -19.50
C SER A 383 14.38 0.41 -20.53
N ALA A 384 14.78 1.30 -21.43
CA ALA A 384 13.95 1.72 -22.56
C ALA A 384 13.52 0.56 -23.47
N LEU A 385 14.29 -0.53 -23.53
CA LEU A 385 13.95 -1.72 -24.32
C LEU A 385 12.76 -2.50 -23.76
N ASN A 386 12.46 -2.33 -22.47
CA ASN A 386 11.31 -2.96 -21.80
C ASN A 386 10.06 -2.06 -21.80
N TYR A 387 10.12 -0.90 -22.47
CA TYR A 387 8.98 -0.02 -22.64
C TYR A 387 7.88 -0.74 -23.43
N LYS A 388 6.66 -0.70 -22.91
CA LYS A 388 5.45 -1.17 -23.61
C LYS A 388 4.42 -0.06 -23.57
N ASP A 389 3.97 0.37 -24.74
CA ASP A 389 2.81 1.24 -24.86
C ASP A 389 1.58 0.35 -25.14
N PRO A 390 0.64 0.20 -24.19
CA PRO A 390 -0.50 -0.67 -24.37
C PRO A 390 -1.49 -0.10 -25.39
N TYR A 391 -1.40 1.19 -25.73
CA TYR A 391 -2.35 1.89 -26.61
C TYR A 391 -1.97 1.83 -28.09
N ILE A 392 -0.78 1.33 -28.43
CA ILE A 392 -0.36 1.17 -29.84
C ILE A 392 -0.96 -0.11 -30.45
N LEU A 393 -1.28 -1.12 -29.64
CA LEU A 393 -1.80 -2.41 -30.11
C LEU A 393 -3.26 -2.34 -30.58
N ASP A 394 -4.11 -1.51 -29.98
CA ASP A 394 -5.52 -1.35 -30.39
C ASP A 394 -5.65 -0.72 -31.79
N SER A 395 -4.71 0.13 -32.21
CA SER A 395 -4.74 0.78 -33.53
C SER A 395 -4.59 -0.15 -34.73
N LYS A 396 -4.11 -1.39 -34.52
CA LYS A 396 -3.90 -2.37 -35.60
C LYS A 396 -4.98 -3.47 -35.67
N ALA A 397 -5.86 -3.55 -34.68
CA ALA A 397 -6.96 -4.51 -34.67
C ALA A 397 -8.22 -3.99 -35.39
N GLU A 398 -8.37 -2.67 -35.56
CA GLU A 398 -9.49 -2.06 -36.31
C GLU A 398 -9.28 -2.03 -37.84
N HIS A 399 -8.18 -2.62 -38.34
CA HIS A 399 -7.86 -2.69 -39.78
C HIS A 399 -7.55 -4.12 -40.26
N LYS A 400 -8.35 -5.11 -39.85
CA LYS A 400 -8.41 -6.41 -40.52
C LYS A 400 -9.82 -6.94 -40.66
#